data_AF-A0A7Z9G4A1-F1
#
_entry.id   AF-A0A7Z9G4A1-F1
#
_cell.length_a   1.000
_cell.length_b   1.000
_cell.length_c   1.000
_cell.angle_alpha   90.00
_cell.angle_beta   90.00
_cell.angle_gamma   90.00
#
_symmetry.space_group_name_H-M   'P 1'
#
loop_
_entity.id
_entity.type
_entity.pdbx_description
1 polymer ?
#
loop_
_entity_poly.entity_id
_entity_poly.type
_entity_poly.pdbx_seq_one_letter_code
_entity_poly.pdbx_strand_id
1 'polypeptide(L)' 'GAFRSDAATSLDVWHLALDFASLPALNDTFIQDDPPISRVVATGVTEPQFLLDCYIDFKCARPMPTYGVPGFVDRF' A
#
# COMPACT_ATOMS: atom_id res chain seq x y z
N GLY A 1 -8.36 20.42 -17.62
CA GLY A 1 -8.42 19.35 -18.62
C GLY A 1 -9.35 18.26 -18.12
N ALA A 2 -9.69 17.28 -18.96
CA ALA A 2 -10.64 16.21 -18.60
C ALA A 2 -10.16 15.29 -17.46
N PHE A 3 -8.85 15.25 -17.17
CA PHE A 3 -8.26 14.59 -16.00
C PHE A 3 -8.49 15.31 -14.66
N ARG A 4 -9.27 16.39 -14.63
CA ARG A 4 -9.64 17.03 -13.36
C ARG A 4 -10.94 16.41 -12.87
N SER A 5 -11.01 16.10 -11.57
CA SER A 5 -12.20 15.51 -10.95
C SER A 5 -13.43 16.43 -11.00
N ASP A 6 -13.22 17.75 -11.11
CA ASP A 6 -14.29 18.75 -11.26
C ASP A 6 -14.71 19.04 -12.72
N ALA A 7 -14.17 18.32 -13.70
CA ALA A 7 -14.52 18.52 -15.10
C ALA A 7 -15.90 17.92 -15.44
N ALA A 8 -16.67 18.61 -16.29
CA ALA A 8 -18.01 18.18 -16.71
C ALA A 8 -18.06 16.77 -17.35
N THR A 9 -16.99 16.36 -18.04
CA THR A 9 -16.79 15.01 -18.56
C THR A 9 -15.45 14.46 -18.06
N SER A 10 -15.40 14.17 -16.77
CA SER A 10 -14.18 13.73 -16.08
C SER A 10 -13.70 12.36 -16.57
N LEU A 11 -12.38 12.23 -16.74
CA LEU A 11 -11.65 10.98 -16.99
C LEU A 11 -11.06 10.41 -15.70
N ASP A 12 -11.74 10.66 -14.58
CA ASP A 12 -11.39 10.20 -13.23
C ASP A 12 -11.05 8.71 -13.17
N VAL A 13 -11.76 7.86 -13.93
CA VAL A 13 -11.50 6.41 -14.03
C VAL A 13 -10.05 6.05 -14.41
N TRP A 14 -9.29 6.98 -14.97
CA TRP A 14 -7.90 6.77 -15.39
C TRP A 14 -6.86 7.20 -14.35
N HIS A 15 -7.26 7.75 -13.20
CA HIS A 15 -6.33 8.17 -12.16
C HIS A 15 -6.85 8.05 -10.73
N LEU A 16 -5.92 7.88 -9.80
CA LEU A 16 -6.17 7.76 -8.35
C LEU A 16 -5.80 9.04 -7.59
N ALA A 17 -5.65 10.17 -8.28
CA ALA A 17 -5.37 11.44 -7.63
C ALA A 17 -6.48 11.81 -6.63
N LEU A 18 -6.08 12.28 -5.45
CA LEU A 18 -6.99 12.79 -4.41
C LEU A 18 -7.49 14.18 -4.80
N ASP A 19 -8.81 14.38 -4.66
CA ASP A 19 -9.44 15.68 -4.81
C ASP A 19 -9.75 16.27 -3.42
N PHE A 20 -9.24 17.47 -3.16
CA PHE A 20 -9.37 18.12 -1.87
C PHE A 20 -10.31 19.32 -1.98
N ALA A 21 -11.45 19.27 -1.29
CA ALA A 21 -12.41 20.38 -1.26
C ALA A 21 -11.84 21.65 -0.57
N SER A 22 -10.81 21.50 0.25
CA SER A 22 -10.12 22.59 0.96
C SER A 22 -8.61 22.31 1.02
N LEU A 23 -7.81 23.34 1.33
CA LEU A 23 -6.36 23.20 1.48
C LEU A 23 -6.02 22.07 2.49
N PRO A 24 -5.31 21.00 2.07
CA PRO A 24 -4.94 19.93 2.97
C PRO A 24 -3.97 20.44 4.05
N ALA A 25 -4.25 20.08 5.30
CA ALA A 25 -3.38 20.36 6.43
C ALA A 25 -2.58 19.10 6.79
N LEU A 26 -1.38 19.26 7.36
CA LEU A 26 -0.59 18.14 7.86
C LEU A 26 -1.22 17.59 9.15
N ASN A 27 -2.21 16.73 9.01
CA ASN A 27 -2.96 16.09 10.08
C ASN A 27 -3.24 14.62 9.74
N ASP A 28 -3.86 13.90 10.66
CA ASP A 28 -4.14 12.46 10.51
C ASP A 28 -4.90 12.17 9.20
N THR A 29 -5.90 12.97 8.83
CA THR A 29 -6.66 12.79 7.59
C THR A 29 -5.81 12.89 6.32
N PHE A 30 -4.77 13.72 6.29
CA PHE A 30 -3.85 13.80 5.14
C PHE A 30 -2.74 12.75 5.20
N ILE A 31 -2.38 12.29 6.41
CA ILE A 31 -1.31 11.30 6.62
C ILE A 31 -1.80 9.88 6.30
N GLN A 32 -3.07 9.58 6.57
CA GLN A 32 -3.67 8.32 6.16
C GLN A 32 -3.91 8.33 4.64
N ASP A 33 -3.36 7.34 3.93
CA ASP A 33 -3.55 7.16 2.49
C ASP A 33 -4.90 6.46 2.23
N ASP A 34 -5.87 7.19 1.68
CA ASP A 34 -7.21 6.68 1.30
C ASP A 34 -7.55 7.04 -0.16
N PRO A 35 -6.88 6.42 -1.14
CA PRO A 35 -7.14 6.70 -2.55
C PRO A 35 -8.50 6.13 -3.00
N PRO A 36 -9.19 6.76 -3.97
CA PRO A 36 -10.51 6.33 -4.44
C PRO A 36 -10.43 5.11 -5.37
N ILE A 37 -9.96 3.96 -4.85
CA ILE A 37 -9.75 2.71 -5.61
C ILE A 37 -11.05 2.20 -6.24
N SER A 38 -12.21 2.43 -5.61
CA SER A 38 -13.52 2.05 -6.13
C SER A 38 -13.81 2.61 -7.53
N ARG A 39 -13.12 3.69 -7.91
CA ARG A 39 -13.26 4.36 -9.21
C ARG A 39 -12.66 3.56 -10.36
N VAL A 40 -11.63 2.76 -10.11
CA VAL A 40 -10.89 2.01 -11.15
C VAL A 40 -11.20 0.52 -11.15
N VAL A 41 -11.88 0.03 -10.12
CA VAL A 41 -12.26 -1.38 -9.99
C VAL A 41 -13.55 -1.65 -10.77
N ALA A 42 -13.47 -2.60 -11.71
CA ALA A 42 -14.58 -2.92 -12.61
C ALA A 42 -15.76 -3.66 -11.93
N THR A 43 -15.52 -4.35 -10.82
CA THR A 43 -16.51 -5.23 -10.16
C THR A 43 -17.38 -4.53 -9.10
N GLY A 44 -17.19 -3.25 -8.83
CA GLY A 44 -17.99 -2.54 -7.80
C GLY A 44 -17.72 -3.04 -6.38
N VAL A 45 -18.53 -2.59 -5.41
CA VAL A 45 -18.28 -2.72 -3.95
C VAL A 45 -18.65 -4.11 -3.40
N THR A 46 -19.18 -5.01 -4.22
CA THR A 46 -19.67 -6.33 -3.80
C THR A 46 -18.56 -7.33 -3.55
N GLU A 47 -17.42 -7.18 -4.23
CA GLU A 47 -16.28 -8.08 -4.15
C GLU A 47 -15.06 -7.37 -3.51
N PRO A 48 -14.21 -8.11 -2.76
CA PRO A 48 -12.98 -7.56 -2.21
C PRO A 48 -12.02 -7.11 -3.32
N GLN A 49 -11.28 -6.03 -3.06
CA GLN A 49 -10.33 -5.41 -4.01
C GLN A 49 -9.19 -6.35 -4.43
N PHE A 50 -8.80 -7.26 -3.55
CA PHE A 50 -7.77 -8.26 -3.81
C PHE A 50 -8.15 -9.57 -3.13
N LEU A 51 -8.10 -10.64 -3.89
CA LEU A 51 -8.23 -12.01 -3.39
C LEU A 51 -6.85 -12.66 -3.46
N LEU A 52 -6.44 -13.25 -2.34
CA LEU A 52 -5.18 -13.98 -2.26
C LEU A 52 -5.44 -15.34 -1.62
N ASP A 53 -5.25 -16.39 -2.42
CA ASP A 53 -5.12 -17.75 -1.91
C ASP A 53 -3.68 -18.21 -2.20
N CYS A 54 -2.91 -18.43 -1.13
CA CYS A 54 -1.49 -18.73 -1.22
C CYS A 54 -1.09 -19.81 -0.22
N TYR A 55 -0.47 -20.86 -0.74
CA TYR A 55 0.25 -21.85 0.06
C TYR A 55 1.75 -21.56 0.01
N ILE A 56 2.32 -21.19 1.15
CA ILE A 56 3.74 -20.82 1.26
C ILE A 56 4.46 -21.89 2.12
N ASP A 57 5.16 -22.82 1.46
CA ASP A 57 6.11 -23.75 2.11
C ASP A 57 7.54 -23.24 1.89
N PHE A 58 8.06 -22.48 2.85
CA PHE A 58 9.39 -21.90 2.80
C PHE A 58 10.33 -22.59 3.80
N LYS A 59 11.33 -23.29 3.26
CA LYS A 59 12.42 -23.89 4.04
C LYS A 59 13.71 -23.15 3.74
N CYS A 60 14.22 -22.40 4.72
CA CYS A 60 15.52 -21.76 4.63
C CYS A 60 16.42 -22.15 5.80
N ALA A 61 17.69 -22.42 5.51
CA ALA A 61 18.72 -22.53 6.53
C ALA A 61 19.21 -21.13 6.91
N ARG A 62 18.99 -20.72 8.16
CA ARG A 62 19.61 -19.52 8.75
C ARG A 62 20.58 -20.01 9.82
N PRO A 63 21.91 -19.82 9.66
CA PRO A 63 22.86 -20.12 10.71
C PRO A 63 22.55 -19.20 11.90
N MET A 64 22.00 -19.78 12.97
CA MET A 64 21.79 -19.08 14.22
C MET A 64 22.94 -19.40 15.17
N PRO A 65 23.60 -18.39 15.76
CA PRO A 65 24.57 -18.63 16.81
C PRO A 65 23.91 -19.47 17.92
N THR A 66 24.54 -20.59 18.28
CA THR A 66 24.06 -21.48 19.34
C THR A 66 24.24 -20.87 20.73
N TYR A 67 25.09 -19.85 20.84
CA TYR A 67 25.32 -19.09 22.06
C TYR A 67 25.14 -17.59 21.77
N GLY A 68 24.29 -16.93 22.55
CA GLY A 68 24.11 -15.47 22.52
C GLY A 68 25.24 -14.68 23.19
N VAL A 69 26.25 -15.38 23.73
CA VAL A 69 27.45 -14.77 24.27
C VAL A 69 28.40 -14.53 23.09
N PRO A 70 28.77 -13.28 22.77
CA PRO A 70 29.78 -12.99 21.77
C PRO A 70 31.06 -13.74 22.15
N GLY A 71 31.35 -14.82 21.42
CA GLY A 71 32.59 -15.56 21.58
C GLY A 71 33.73 -14.69 21.06
N PHE A 72 34.83 -14.63 21.80
CA PHE A 72 36.06 -13.92 21.44
C PHE A 72 36.79 -14.58 20.24
N VAL A 73 36.09 -14.81 19.12
CA VAL A 73 36.60 -15.53 17.92
C VAL A 73 37.58 -14.67 17.10
N ASP A 74 37.89 -13.46 17.58
CA ASP A 74 38.65 -12.45 16.83
C ASP A 74 39.82 -11.88 17.66
N ARG A 75 40.37 -12.66 18.59
CA ARG A 75 41.62 -12.31 19.28
C ARG A 75 42.82 -12.90 18.53
N PHE A 76 43.39 -12.11 17.61
CA PHE A 76 44.78 -12.25 17.18
C PHE A 76 45.70 -11.43 18.08
#